data_AF-N1S6P3-F1
#
_entry.id   AF-N1S6P3-F1
#
_cell.length_a   1.000
_cell.length_b   1.000
_cell.length_c   1.000
_cell.angle_alpha   90.00
_cell.angle_beta   90.00
_cell.angle_gamma   90.00
#
_symmetry.space_group_name_H-M   'P 1'
#
loop_
_entity.id
_entity.type
_entity.pdbx_description
1 polymer ?
#
loop_
_entity_poly.entity_id
_entity_poly.type
_entity_poly.pdbx_seq_one_letter_code
_entity_poly.pdbx_strand_id
1 'polypeptide(L)' 'MSYYFAIVGTQDNPLFEHEFGTSKQGGDGQSRFSDQVRHLNQFILHSSLDIAEEVQWSHGQMYLKCIDKFFNNYISCF' A
#
# COMPACT_ATOMS: atom_id res chain seq x y z
N MET A 1 11.10 -9.73 -0.43
CA MET A 1 10.16 -8.62 -0.73
C MET A 1 9.34 -8.33 0.49
N SER A 2 9.17 -7.05 0.80
CA SER A 2 8.36 -6.55 1.92
C SER A 2 7.11 -5.87 1.34
N TYR A 3 5.99 -6.02 2.02
CA TYR A 3 4.69 -5.46 1.66
C TYR A 3 4.16 -4.65 2.83
N TYR A 4 3.50 -3.56 2.48
CA TYR A 4 2.78 -2.71 3.39
C TYR A 4 1.31 -2.76 3.00
N PHE A 5 0.46 -3.16 3.94
CA PHE A 5 -0.98 -3.20 3.74
C PHE A 5 -1.64 -2.28 4.75
N ALA A 6 -2.54 -1.43 4.25
CA ALA A 6 -3.31 -0.54 5.08
C ALA A 6 -4.78 -0.57 4.65
N ILE A 7 -5.68 -0.47 5.63
CA ILE A 7 -7.10 -0.22 5.43
C ILE A 7 -7.36 1.21 5.85
N VAL A 8 -7.86 2.02 4.93
CA VAL A 8 -8.19 3.42 5.17
C VAL A 8 -9.70 3.58 5.29
N GLY A 9 -10.14 4.31 6.30
CA GLY A 9 -11.55 4.62 6.54
C GLY A 9 -12.06 5.74 5.63
N THR A 10 -13.35 6.04 5.74
CA THR A 10 -14.02 7.05 4.91
C THR A 10 -13.66 8.50 5.27
N GLN A 11 -12.80 8.71 6.27
CA GLN A 11 -12.30 10.02 6.69
C GLN A 11 -10.78 10.11 6.52
N ASP A 12 -10.23 9.36 5.56
CA ASP A 12 -8.79 9.26 5.27
C ASP A 12 -7.94 8.84 6.47
N ASN A 13 -8.57 8.16 7.43
CA ASN A 13 -7.94 7.70 8.66
C ASN A 13 -7.50 6.23 8.53
N PRO A 14 -6.25 5.86 8.86
CA PRO A 14 -5.84 4.47 8.84
C PRO A 14 -6.59 3.70 9.93
N LEU A 15 -7.36 2.68 9.52
CA LEU A 15 -8.08 1.77 10.41
C LEU A 15 -7.23 0.57 10.79
N PHE A 16 -6.36 0.14 9.88
CA PHE A 16 -5.47 -1.00 10.08
C PHE A 16 -4.21 -0.82 9.25
N GLU A 17 -3.07 -1.19 9.82
CA GLU A 17 -1.77 -1.18 9.14
C GLU A 17 -1.04 -2.48 9.47
N HIS A 18 -0.45 -3.11 8.47
CA HIS A 18 0.33 -4.32 8.65
C HIS A 18 1.48 -4.40 7.65
N GLU A 19 2.65 -4.77 8.16
CA GLU A 19 3.85 -5.02 7.37
C GLU A 19 4.13 -6.52 7.34
N PHE A 20 4.33 -7.07 6.15
CA PHE A 20 4.65 -8.49 6.00
C PHE A 20 5.65 -8.73 4.88
N GLY A 21 6.41 -9.81 4.99
CA GLY A 21 7.37 -10.25 3.98
C GLY A 21 6.80 -11.35 3.09
N THR A 22 7.49 -11.64 1.99
CA THR A 22 7.23 -12.86 1.21
C THR A 22 7.85 -14.08 1.86
N SER A 23 7.08 -15.16 1.99
CA SER A 23 7.60 -16.47 2.39
C SER A 23 8.47 -17.13 1.30
N LYS A 24 8.33 -16.70 0.03
CA LYS A 24 8.98 -17.34 -1.12
C LYS A 24 10.48 -17.03 -1.26
N GLN A 25 11.01 -16.00 -0.59
CA GLN A 25 12.37 -15.49 -0.83
C GLN A 25 13.14 -15.15 0.46
N GLY A 26 12.78 -15.80 1.58
CA GLY A 26 13.39 -15.57 2.90
C GLY A 26 12.90 -16.55 3.97
N GLY A 27 11.71 -17.14 3.77
CA GLY A 27 11.17 -18.24 4.59
C GLY A 27 10.59 -17.83 5.95
N ASP A 28 10.79 -16.58 6.35
CA ASP A 28 10.47 -16.01 7.67
C ASP A 28 9.21 -15.13 7.65
N GLY A 29 8.75 -14.68 6.47
CA GLY A 29 7.51 -13.89 6.33
C GLY A 29 7.59 -12.50 6.98
N GLN A 30 8.77 -12.09 7.45
CA GLN A 30 8.95 -10.81 8.12
C GLN A 30 9.23 -9.68 7.13
N SER A 31 8.65 -8.52 7.42
CA SER A 31 8.99 -7.26 6.77
C SER A 31 10.44 -6.89 7.04
N ARG A 32 11.14 -6.45 6.00
CA ARG A 32 12.49 -5.84 6.11
C ARG A 32 12.45 -4.38 5.70
N PHE A 33 11.59 -3.59 6.34
CA PHE A 33 11.60 -2.13 6.22
C PHE A 33 12.52 -1.52 7.29
N SER A 34 13.35 -0.54 6.90
CA SER A 34 14.03 0.34 7.86
C SER A 34 13.03 1.37 8.39
N ASP A 35 13.27 1.94 9.58
CA ASP A 35 12.34 2.90 10.19
C ASP A 35 12.05 4.12 9.31
N GLN A 36 13.06 4.61 8.57
CA GLN A 36 12.85 5.69 7.59
C GLN A 36 11.86 5.29 6.49
N VAL A 37 11.95 4.04 6.00
CA VAL A 37 11.06 3.53 4.95
C VAL A 37 9.65 3.31 5.50
N ARG A 38 9.49 2.94 6.77
CA ARG A 38 8.15 2.81 7.39
C ARG A 38 7.39 4.13 7.39
N HIS A 39 8.03 5.21 7.82
CA HIS A 39 7.42 6.54 7.78
C HIS A 39 7.14 7.00 6.35
N LEU A 40 8.03 6.65 5.41
CA LEU A 40 7.83 6.95 4.01
C LEU A 40 6.65 6.18 3.41
N ASN A 41 6.43 4.92 3.80
CA ASN A 41 5.30 4.12 3.32
C ASN A 41 3.95 4.74 3.67
N GLN A 42 3.80 5.29 4.88
CA GLN A 42 2.59 6.03 5.28
C GLN A 42 2.38 7.27 4.42
N PHE A 43 3.45 8.01 4.14
CA PHE A 43 3.39 9.19 3.26
C PHE A 43 3.00 8.81 1.82
N ILE A 44 3.62 7.78 1.26
CA ILE A 44 3.31 7.27 -0.09
C ILE A 44 1.84 6.81 -0.14
N LEU A 45 1.40 6.01 0.82
CA LEU A 45 0.00 5.55 0.90
C LEU A 45 -0.97 6.73 0.87
N HIS A 46 -0.76 7.71 1.75
CA HIS A 46 -1.63 8.88 1.84
C HIS A 46 -1.64 9.68 0.53
N SER A 47 -0.48 9.87 -0.11
CA SER A 47 -0.41 10.56 -1.41
C SER A 47 -1.10 9.81 -2.56
N SER A 48 -1.22 8.48 -2.47
CA SER A 48 -1.90 7.67 -3.48
C SER A 48 -3.41 7.59 -3.29
N LEU A 49 -3.97 8.10 -2.18
CA LEU A 49 -5.43 8.12 -1.94
C LEU A 49 -6.17 8.98 -2.97
N ASP A 50 -5.62 10.13 -3.31
CA ASP A 50 -6.20 11.05 -4.32
C ASP A 50 -6.37 10.33 -5.68
N ILE A 51 -5.36 9.54 -6.07
CA ILE A 51 -5.39 8.76 -7.31
C ILE A 51 -6.41 7.61 -7.20
N ALA A 52 -6.47 6.95 -6.05
CA ALA A 52 -7.46 5.89 -5.81
C ALA A 52 -8.89 6.43 -5.94
N GLU A 53 -9.16 7.63 -5.42
CA GLU A 53 -10.46 8.30 -5.53
C GLU A 53 -10.85 8.57 -6.99
N GLU A 54 -9.93 9.04 -7.82
CA GLU A 54 -10.23 9.28 -9.24
C GLU A 54 -10.49 7.96 -10.01
N VAL A 55 -9.68 6.94 -9.73
CA VAL A 55 -9.75 5.66 -10.45
C VAL A 55 -10.99 4.86 -10.06
N GLN A 56 -11.45 4.89 -8.80
CA GLN A 56 -12.66 4.17 -8.37
C GLN A 56 -13.91 4.63 -9.11
N TRP A 57 -14.01 5.92 -9.45
CA TRP A 57 -15.17 6.45 -10.18
C TRP A 57 -15.13 6.09 -11.66
N SER A 58 -13.94 5.78 -12.20
CA SER A 58 -13.76 5.36 -13.59
C SER A 58 -13.91 3.84 -13.79
N HIS A 59 -13.67 3.03 -12.76
CA HIS A 59 -13.67 1.57 -12.84
C HIS A 59 -14.73 0.94 -11.93
N GLY A 60 -15.67 0.19 -12.51
CA GLY A 60 -16.69 -0.55 -11.74
C GLY A 60 -16.21 -1.86 -11.10
N GLN A 61 -14.89 -2.11 -11.06
CA GLN A 61 -14.30 -3.30 -10.45
C GLN A 61 -13.65 -2.92 -9.13
N MET A 62 -13.77 -3.77 -8.12
CA MET A 62 -13.17 -3.54 -6.80
C MET A 62 -11.64 -3.55 -6.89
N TYR A 63 -11.05 -4.53 -7.59
CA TYR A 63 -9.61 -4.58 -7.74
C TYR A 63 -9.10 -3.63 -8.83
N LEU A 64 -8.49 -2.52 -8.40
CA LEU A 64 -7.93 -1.48 -9.28
C LEU A 64 -6.50 -1.78 -9.77
N LYS A 65 -5.94 -2.95 -9.42
CA LYS A 65 -4.57 -3.36 -9.76
C LYS A 65 -3.57 -2.31 -9.26
N CYS A 66 -2.51 -2.06 -10.04
CA CYS A 66 -1.48 -1.07 -9.70
C CYS A 66 -1.98 0.31 -10.13
N ILE A 67 -2.24 1.18 -9.15
CA ILE A 67 -2.72 2.55 -9.38
C ILE A 67 -1.56 3.54 -9.50
N ASP A 68 -0.44 3.28 -8.82
CA ASP A 68 0.69 4.19 -8.77
C ASP A 68 2.01 3.43 -8.54
N LYS A 69 3.14 4.08 -8.84
CA LYS A 69 4.49 3.56 -8.65
C LYS A 69 5.41 4.67 -8.15
N PHE A 70 5.91 4.50 -6.94
CA PHE A 70 6.94 5.37 -6.37
C PHE A 70 8.27 4.63 -6.27
N PHE A 71 9.25 5.01 -7.10
CA PHE A 71 10.54 4.31 -7.28
C PHE A 71 10.38 2.80 -7.52
N ASN A 72 10.60 2.00 -6.48
CA ASN A 72 10.52 0.54 -6.51
C ASN A 72 9.31 0.00 -5.71
N ASN A 73 8.46 0.88 -5.20
CA ASN A 73 7.22 0.55 -4.52
C ASN A 73 6.08 0.62 -5.53
N TYR A 74 5.39 -0.50 -5.69
CA TYR A 74 4.16 -0.59 -6.48
C TYR A 74 2.97 -0.45 -5.54
N ILE A 75 2.09 0.49 -5.83
CA ILE A 75 0.89 0.75 -5.04
C ILE A 75 -0.28 0.11 -5.74
N SER A 76 -0.94 -0.82 -5.06
CA SER A 76 -2.15 -1.46 -5.56
C SER A 76 -3.32 -1.18 -4.63
N CYS A 77 -4.49 -1.01 -5.23
CA CYS A 77 -5.72 -0.63 -4.53
C CYS A 77 -6.83 -1.64 -4.82
N PHE A 78 -7.73 -1.77 -3.84
CA PHE A 78 -8.88 -2.66 -3.83
C PHE A 78 -10.08 -1.92 -3.26
#